data_AF-E1ZAX8-F1
#
_entry.id   AF-E1ZAX8-F1
#
_cell.length_a   1.000
_cell.length_b   1.000
_cell.length_c   1.000
_cell.angle_alpha   90.00
_cell.angle_beta   90.00
_cell.angle_gamma   90.00
#
_symmetry.space_group_name_H-M   'P 1'
#
loop_
_entity.id
_entity.type
_entity.pdbx_description
1 polymer ?
#
loop_
_entity_poly.entity_id
_entity_poly.type
_entity_poly.pdbx_seq_one_letter_code
_entity_poly.pdbx_strand_id
1 'polypeptide(L)'
;MLHHHHRLPRNTTTTSSSLLPYTTSPPPLPPPQVVNGFNSTVFAYGQTSSGKTHTMKGTGDDPGIIPLAVREIFQLIGACQDREFLLRVSYMELYNEDINDLLAPDNQKLAVHETKEAGVHVAGLREDIVSSPEQVLELLECGERHRHTGETRMNKSSSRSHTVFRMVVE
;
A
#
# COMPACT_ATOMS: atom_id res chain seq x y z
N MET A 1 6.62 -22.84 43.20
CA MET A 1 7.22 -21.57 42.74
C MET A 1 6.88 -21.40 41.27
N LEU A 2 6.35 -20.23 40.91
CA LEU A 2 5.53 -19.99 39.72
C LEU A 2 6.27 -20.22 38.38
N HIS A 3 5.63 -20.97 37.49
CA HIS A 3 5.81 -20.90 36.05
C HIS A 3 5.12 -19.64 35.51
N HIS A 4 5.87 -18.70 34.94
CA HIS A 4 5.29 -17.60 34.17
C HIS A 4 5.10 -18.04 32.71
N HIS A 5 3.87 -18.41 32.37
CA HIS A 5 3.40 -18.47 30.98
C HIS A 5 3.03 -17.05 30.53
N HIS A 6 3.83 -16.45 29.64
CA HIS A 6 3.33 -15.35 28.80
C HIS A 6 2.74 -15.95 27.52
N ARG A 7 1.40 -16.03 27.47
CA ARG A 7 0.66 -16.18 26.21
C ARG A 7 0.72 -14.85 25.48
N LEU A 8 1.40 -14.80 24.35
CA LEU A 8 1.21 -13.73 23.35
C LEU A 8 -0.12 -14.00 22.62
N PRO A 9 -0.93 -12.97 22.33
CA PRO A 9 -2.13 -13.11 21.51
C PRO A 9 -1.75 -13.54 20.09
N ARG A 10 -2.53 -14.47 19.53
CA ARG A 10 -2.41 -14.92 18.14
C ARG A 10 -2.92 -13.80 17.21
N ASN A 11 -2.02 -12.93 16.76
CA ASN A 11 -2.24 -12.22 15.49
C ASN A 11 -1.90 -13.19 14.37
N THR A 12 -2.91 -13.75 13.71
CA THR A 12 -2.73 -14.46 12.44
C THR A 12 -2.50 -13.42 11.35
N THR A 13 -1.28 -12.89 11.29
CA THR A 13 -0.79 -12.17 10.11
C THR A 13 -0.50 -13.24 9.05
N THR A 14 -1.40 -13.40 8.08
CA THR A 14 -1.10 -14.19 6.88
C THR A 14 -0.17 -13.34 6.01
N THR A 15 1.13 -13.38 6.32
CA THR A 15 2.15 -12.77 5.46
C THR A 15 2.32 -13.65 4.23
N SER A 16 1.54 -13.43 3.17
CA SER A 16 1.86 -13.98 1.86
C SER A 16 3.00 -13.14 1.25
N SER A 17 4.24 -13.43 1.64
CA SER A 17 5.42 -12.89 0.95
C SER A 17 5.57 -13.61 -0.38
N SER A 18 4.98 -13.07 -1.44
CA SER A 18 5.29 -13.50 -2.80
C SER A 18 6.53 -12.75 -3.29
N LEU A 19 7.70 -13.36 -3.14
CA LEU A 19 8.90 -12.95 -3.85
C LEU A 19 8.67 -13.29 -5.33
N LEU A 20 8.35 -12.29 -6.15
CA LEU A 20 8.05 -12.50 -7.56
C LEU A 20 9.33 -12.38 -8.42
N PRO A 21 9.89 -13.47 -8.95
CA PRO A 21 10.88 -13.39 -10.02
C PRO A 21 10.20 -12.89 -11.31
N TYR A 22 10.98 -12.18 -12.14
CA TYR A 22 10.55 -11.60 -13.41
C TYR A 22 9.89 -12.63 -14.33
N THR A 23 8.58 -12.48 -14.51
CA THR A 23 7.79 -13.06 -15.59
C THR A 23 7.07 -11.92 -16.29
N THR A 24 6.87 -12.02 -17.60
CA THR A 24 6.14 -11.06 -18.46
C THR A 24 4.64 -10.96 -18.15
N SER A 25 4.20 -11.59 -17.07
CA SER A 25 2.88 -11.44 -16.46
C SER A 25 3.04 -11.63 -14.95
N PRO A 26 2.44 -10.77 -14.09
CA PRO A 26 2.40 -11.04 -12.66
C PRO A 26 1.70 -12.39 -12.44
N PRO A 27 2.25 -13.30 -11.61
CA PRO A 27 1.53 -14.52 -11.28
C PRO A 27 0.19 -14.18 -10.64
N PRO A 28 -0.81 -15.09 -10.76
CA PRO A 28 -2.14 -14.85 -10.20
C PRO A 28 -2.01 -14.48 -8.72
N LEU A 29 -2.50 -13.29 -8.38
CA LEU A 29 -2.54 -12.84 -7.00
C LEU A 29 -3.50 -13.79 -6.24
N PRO A 30 -3.14 -14.24 -5.03
CA PRO A 30 -4.13 -14.90 -4.18
C PRO A 30 -5.31 -13.94 -3.97
N PRO A 31 -6.55 -14.44 -3.96
CA PRO A 31 -7.72 -13.58 -3.82
C PRO A 31 -7.57 -12.71 -2.56
N PRO A 32 -7.88 -11.40 -2.64
CA PRO A 32 -7.70 -10.47 -1.54
C PRO A 32 -8.40 -10.97 -0.28
N GLN A 33 -7.64 -11.49 0.70
CA GLN A 33 -8.20 -11.91 1.99
C GLN A 33 -8.57 -10.70 2.86
N VAL A 34 -8.28 -9.49 2.40
CA VAL A 34 -8.60 -8.22 3.06
C VAL A 34 -10.10 -8.07 3.34
N VAL A 35 -10.96 -8.56 2.44
CA VAL A 35 -12.43 -8.54 2.61
C VAL A 35 -12.89 -9.47 3.76
N ASN A 36 -12.05 -10.44 4.13
CA ASN A 36 -12.28 -11.34 5.26
C ASN A 36 -11.60 -10.86 6.56
N GLY A 37 -11.07 -9.63 6.59
CA GLY A 37 -10.42 -9.05 7.77
C GLY A 37 -8.96 -9.45 7.97
N PHE A 38 -8.28 -9.96 6.93
CA PHE A 38 -6.86 -10.31 7.00
C PHE A 38 -5.98 -9.25 6.33
N ASN A 39 -4.91 -8.85 7.04
CA ASN A 39 -3.90 -7.96 6.48
C ASN A 39 -3.14 -8.67 5.34
N SER A 40 -2.94 -7.95 4.23
CA SER A 40 -2.17 -8.42 3.07
C SER A 40 -1.14 -7.37 2.69
N THR A 41 0.09 -7.78 2.37
CA THR A 41 1.17 -6.88 1.96
C THR A 41 1.94 -7.48 0.81
N VAL A 42 2.14 -6.70 -0.25
CA VAL A 42 2.89 -7.09 -1.44
C VAL A 42 4.09 -6.16 -1.58
N PHE A 43 5.26 -6.75 -1.81
CA PHE A 43 6.51 -6.01 -2.01
C PHE A 43 7.04 -6.23 -3.42
N ALA A 44 7.47 -5.15 -4.07
CA ALA A 44 8.28 -5.23 -5.28
C ALA A 44 9.73 -4.87 -4.95
N TYR A 45 10.65 -5.82 -5.14
CA TYR A 45 12.07 -5.64 -4.89
C TYR A 45 12.90 -5.90 -6.15
N GLY A 46 13.98 -5.15 -6.32
CA GLY A 46 14.86 -5.27 -7.48
C GLY A 46 15.71 -4.04 -7.70
N GLN A 47 16.73 -4.16 -8.54
CA GLN A 47 17.63 -3.04 -8.89
C GLN A 47 16.90 -1.89 -9.62
N THR A 48 17.55 -0.74 -9.73
CA THR A 48 17.03 0.38 -10.55
C THR A 48 16.82 -0.08 -12.00
N SER A 49 15.77 0.44 -12.65
CA SER A 49 15.40 0.06 -14.02
C SER A 49 14.99 -1.41 -14.21
N SER A 50 14.75 -2.14 -13.13
CA SER A 50 14.31 -3.53 -13.21
C SER A 50 12.82 -3.70 -13.47
N GLY A 51 12.03 -2.62 -13.48
CA GLY A 51 10.58 -2.69 -13.77
C GLY A 51 9.66 -2.75 -12.55
N LYS A 52 10.12 -2.49 -11.32
CA LYS A 52 9.28 -2.46 -10.10
C LYS A 52 8.00 -1.63 -10.27
N THR A 53 8.13 -0.40 -10.76
CA THR A 53 6.99 0.49 -11.02
C THR A 53 6.07 -0.07 -12.09
N HIS A 54 6.62 -0.70 -13.13
CA HIS A 54 5.83 -1.37 -14.15
C HIS A 54 5.06 -2.58 -13.58
N THR A 55 5.67 -3.40 -12.71
CA THR A 55 4.96 -4.52 -12.08
C THR A 55 3.88 -4.04 -11.11
N MET A 56 4.15 -3.01 -10.31
CA MET A 56 3.20 -2.54 -9.29
C MET A 56 2.07 -1.69 -9.89
N LYS A 57 2.37 -0.73 -10.76
CA LYS A 57 1.39 0.16 -11.38
C LYS A 57 0.93 -0.33 -12.76
N GLY A 58 1.88 -0.82 -13.56
CA GLY A 58 1.63 -1.13 -14.97
C GLY A 58 1.43 0.12 -15.83
N THR A 59 0.81 -0.11 -16.98
CA THR A 59 0.40 0.90 -17.96
C THR A 59 -1.12 0.83 -18.14
N GLY A 60 -1.69 1.75 -18.94
CA GLY A 60 -3.12 1.72 -19.25
C GLY A 60 -3.54 0.42 -19.97
N ASP A 61 -2.68 -0.08 -20.85
CA ASP A 61 -2.93 -1.30 -21.65
C ASP A 61 -2.54 -2.58 -20.91
N ASP A 62 -1.56 -2.51 -20.00
CA ASP A 62 -1.07 -3.63 -19.20
C ASP A 62 -1.06 -3.26 -17.71
N PRO A 63 -2.20 -3.38 -17.00
CA PRO A 63 -2.34 -2.96 -15.61
C PRO A 63 -1.50 -3.85 -14.66
N GLY A 64 -0.82 -3.20 -13.71
CA GLY A 64 0.01 -3.88 -12.71
C GLY A 64 -0.77 -4.40 -11.50
N ILE A 65 -0.04 -4.82 -10.47
CA ILE A 65 -0.61 -5.42 -9.25
C ILE A 65 -1.61 -4.50 -8.55
N ILE A 66 -1.31 -3.21 -8.38
CA ILE A 66 -2.17 -2.26 -7.67
C ILE A 66 -3.52 -2.09 -8.38
N PRO A 67 -3.60 -1.69 -9.67
CA PRO A 67 -4.91 -1.53 -10.33
C PRO A 67 -5.69 -2.84 -10.43
N LEU A 68 -5.03 -3.99 -10.58
CA LEU A 68 -5.69 -5.29 -10.58
C LEU A 68 -6.29 -5.63 -9.21
N ALA A 69 -5.51 -5.49 -8.14
CA ALA A 69 -5.97 -5.74 -6.77
C ALA A 69 -7.12 -4.81 -6.37
N VAL A 70 -7.05 -3.53 -6.74
CA VAL A 70 -8.13 -2.55 -6.49
C VAL A 70 -9.42 -3.00 -7.16
N ARG A 71 -9.40 -3.36 -8.45
CA ARG A 71 -10.59 -3.83 -9.16
C ARG A 71 -11.18 -5.07 -8.51
N GLU A 72 -10.34 -6.03 -8.12
CA GLU A 72 -10.79 -7.27 -7.47
C GLU A 72 -11.43 -7.00 -6.10
N ILE A 73 -10.84 -6.12 -5.28
CA ILE A 73 -11.42 -5.72 -3.97
C ILE A 73 -12.81 -5.11 -4.16
N PHE A 74 -12.98 -4.16 -5.09
CA PHE A 74 -14.28 -3.55 -5.35
C PHE A 74 -15.31 -4.56 -5.89
N GLN A 75 -14.89 -5.54 -6.70
CA GLN A 75 -15.77 -6.62 -7.17
C GLN A 75 -16.24 -7.51 -6.01
N LEU A 76 -15.32 -7.90 -5.11
CA LEU A 76 -15.64 -8.73 -3.94
C LEU A 76 -16.60 -8.02 -2.98
N ILE A 77 -16.34 -6.74 -2.71
CA ILE A 77 -17.20 -5.89 -1.86
C ILE A 77 -18.58 -5.73 -2.48
N GLY A 78 -18.67 -5.45 -3.79
CA GLY A 78 -19.95 -5.33 -4.49
C GLY A 78 -20.76 -6.63 -4.55
N ALA A 79 -20.12 -7.79 -4.39
CA ALA A 79 -20.79 -9.09 -4.32
C ALA A 79 -21.30 -9.44 -2.91
N CYS A 80 -20.80 -8.78 -1.87
CA CYS A 80 -21.25 -8.96 -0.48
C CYS A 80 -22.48 -8.09 -0.19
N GLN A 81 -23.64 -8.71 0.01
CA GLN A 81 -24.91 -7.99 0.31
C GLN A 81 -25.21 -7.89 1.81
N ASP A 82 -24.44 -8.57 2.66
CA ASP A 82 -24.67 -8.70 4.10
C ASP A 82 -23.89 -7.68 4.95
N ARG A 83 -23.06 -6.84 4.32
CA ARG A 83 -22.12 -5.93 5.00
C ARG A 83 -22.00 -4.60 4.26
N GLU A 84 -21.76 -3.54 5.02
CA GLU A 84 -21.35 -2.25 4.48
C GLU A 84 -19.83 -2.14 4.61
N PHE A 85 -19.19 -1.48 3.65
CA PHE A 85 -17.74 -1.33 3.62
C PHE A 85 -17.34 0.15 3.49
N LEU A 86 -16.33 0.56 4.26
CA LEU A 86 -15.67 1.85 4.13
C LEU A 86 -14.23 1.64 3.67
N LEU A 87 -13.87 2.21 2.54
CA LEU A 87 -12.51 2.14 2.01
C LEU A 87 -11.77 3.46 2.21
N ARG A 88 -10.55 3.38 2.71
CA ARG A 88 -9.62 4.51 2.86
C ARG A 88 -8.29 4.19 2.18
N VAL A 89 -7.67 5.17 1.55
CA VAL A 89 -6.33 5.02 0.94
C VAL A 89 -5.38 6.09 1.43
N SER A 90 -4.10 5.72 1.55
CA SER A 90 -3.00 6.61 1.87
C SER A 90 -1.80 6.28 1.00
N TYR A 91 -1.03 7.29 0.59
CA TYR A 91 0.18 7.09 -0.19
C TYR A 91 1.34 7.89 0.37
N MET A 92 2.45 7.22 0.70
CA MET A 92 3.62 7.85 1.30
C MET A 92 4.92 7.40 0.66
N GLU A 93 5.93 8.26 0.78
CA GLU A 93 7.31 8.02 0.39
C GLU A 93 8.20 8.03 1.64
N LEU A 94 9.07 7.02 1.76
CA LEU A 94 10.18 7.00 2.69
C LEU A 94 11.44 7.42 1.94
N TYR A 95 11.98 8.58 2.28
CA TYR A 95 13.18 9.14 1.67
C TYR A 95 14.09 9.73 2.76
N ASN A 96 15.35 9.29 2.80
CA ASN A 96 16.33 9.77 3.78
C ASN A 96 15.82 9.68 5.24
N GLU A 97 15.21 8.55 5.61
CA GLU A 97 14.57 8.29 6.91
C GLU A 97 13.37 9.21 7.24
N ASP A 98 13.01 10.13 6.35
CA ASP A 98 11.82 10.98 6.48
C ASP A 98 10.64 10.34 5.75
N ILE A 99 9.46 10.37 6.38
CA ILE A 99 8.19 9.97 5.75
C ILE A 99 7.52 11.22 5.17
N ASN A 100 7.26 11.21 3.87
CA ASN A 100 6.57 12.29 3.17
C ASN A 100 5.24 11.78 2.63
N ASP A 101 4.19 12.59 2.80
CA ASP A 101 2.86 12.29 2.28
C ASP A 101 2.80 12.65 0.79
N LEU A 102 2.47 11.67 -0.06
CA LEU A 102 2.34 11.87 -1.50
C LEU A 102 0.96 12.41 -1.90
N LEU A 103 -0.04 12.36 -1.02
CA LEU A 103 -1.39 12.92 -1.24
C LEU A 103 -1.54 14.32 -0.63
N ALA A 104 -0.65 14.71 0.27
CA ALA A 104 -0.56 16.06 0.85
C ALA A 104 0.91 16.55 0.81
N PRO A 105 1.38 17.19 -0.28
CA PRO A 105 2.79 17.56 -0.45
C PRO A 105 3.37 18.50 0.62
N ASP A 106 2.51 19.22 1.33
CA ASP A 106 2.86 20.10 2.44
C ASP A 106 3.13 19.32 3.75
N ASN A 107 2.69 18.07 3.82
CA ASN A 107 2.90 17.16 4.95
C ASN A 107 4.18 16.35 4.74
N GLN A 108 5.28 16.86 5.26
CA GLN A 108 6.60 16.24 5.18
C GLN A 108 7.14 15.86 6.56
N LYS A 109 8.06 14.89 6.60
CA LYS A 109 8.72 14.41 7.83
C LYS A 109 7.73 13.95 8.91
N LEU A 110 6.73 13.16 8.50
CA LEU A 110 5.73 12.61 9.40
C LEU A 110 6.35 11.66 10.42
N ALA A 111 5.86 11.72 11.66
CA ALA A 111 6.34 10.89 12.76
C ALA A 111 5.64 9.53 12.77
N VAL A 112 6.41 8.48 13.08
CA VAL A 112 5.87 7.15 13.36
C VAL A 112 5.52 7.05 14.84
N HIS A 113 4.27 6.73 15.13
CA HIS A 113 3.75 6.54 16.49
C HIS A 113 3.33 5.08 16.70
N GLU A 114 3.46 4.61 17.94
CA GLU A 114 3.01 3.27 18.35
C GLU A 114 1.95 3.40 19.44
N THR A 115 0.82 2.75 19.25
CA THR A 115 -0.27 2.67 20.25
C THR A 115 -0.61 1.23 20.55
N LYS A 116 -1.17 0.96 21.73
CA LYS A 116 -1.56 -0.41 22.11
C LYS A 116 -2.74 -0.93 21.28
N GLU A 117 -3.59 -0.02 20.84
CA GLU A 117 -4.84 -0.30 20.14
C GLU A 117 -4.66 -0.39 18.63
N ALA A 118 -3.90 0.53 18.02
CA ALA A 118 -3.73 0.61 16.56
C ALA A 118 -2.35 0.13 16.07
N GLY A 119 -1.45 -0.26 16.98
CA GLY A 119 -0.08 -0.61 16.62
C GLY A 119 0.70 0.59 16.09
N VAL A 120 1.65 0.31 15.18
CA VAL A 120 2.52 1.31 14.54
C VAL A 120 1.75 2.01 13.41
N HIS A 121 1.66 3.35 13.47
CA HIS A 121 1.01 4.18 12.47
C HIS A 121 1.78 5.48 12.22
N VAL A 122 1.52 6.13 11.09
CA VAL A 122 2.15 7.41 10.73
C VAL A 122 1.19 8.54 11.10
N ALA A 123 1.59 9.38 12.05
CA ALA A 123 0.78 10.48 12.53
C ALA A 123 0.71 11.60 11.49
N GLY A 124 -0.51 12.07 11.19
CA GLY A 124 -0.73 13.14 10.21
C GLY A 124 -0.69 12.70 8.75
N LEU A 125 -0.59 11.38 8.48
CA LEU A 125 -0.72 10.84 7.13
C LEU A 125 -2.16 11.02 6.64
N ARG A 126 -2.32 11.63 5.47
CA ARG A 126 -3.62 11.81 4.83
C ARG A 126 -4.21 10.46 4.42
N GLU A 127 -5.47 10.28 4.74
CA GLU A 127 -6.29 9.17 4.30
C GLU A 127 -7.53 9.70 3.58
N ASP A 128 -7.70 9.33 2.32
CA ASP A 128 -8.87 9.72 1.53
C ASP A 128 -9.86 8.55 1.47
N ILE A 129 -11.13 8.86 1.74
CA ILE A 129 -12.23 7.91 1.56
C ILE A 129 -12.49 7.74 0.06
N VAL A 130 -12.59 6.49 -0.38
CA VAL A 130 -12.81 6.14 -1.78
C VAL A 130 -14.04 5.27 -1.94
N SER A 131 -14.81 5.54 -2.99
CA SER A 131 -16.04 4.81 -3.32
C SER A 131 -15.99 4.13 -4.68
N SER A 132 -14.92 4.31 -5.46
CA SER A 132 -14.75 3.63 -6.74
C SER A 132 -13.28 3.31 -7.05
N PRO A 133 -13.01 2.28 -7.89
CA PRO A 133 -11.67 1.99 -8.38
C PRO A 133 -11.00 3.20 -9.04
N GLU A 134 -11.75 4.00 -9.78
CA GLU A 134 -11.25 5.15 -10.53
C GLU A 134 -10.66 6.20 -9.60
N GLN A 135 -11.34 6.52 -8.50
CA GLN A 135 -10.83 7.46 -7.48
C GLN A 135 -9.50 6.97 -6.89
N VAL A 136 -9.36 5.67 -6.64
CA VAL A 136 -8.12 5.09 -6.14
C VAL A 136 -6.98 5.27 -7.15
N LEU A 137 -7.25 5.02 -8.43
CA LEU A 137 -6.26 5.18 -9.49
C LEU A 137 -5.86 6.64 -9.71
N GLU A 138 -6.82 7.57 -9.61
CA GLU A 138 -6.55 9.01 -9.66
C GLU A 138 -5.63 9.47 -8.52
N LEU A 139 -5.86 8.99 -7.30
CA LEU A 139 -5.00 9.29 -6.14
C LEU A 139 -3.60 8.70 -6.31
N LEU A 140 -3.50 7.48 -6.85
CA LEU A 140 -2.22 6.85 -7.18
C LEU A 140 -1.44 7.68 -8.20
N GLU A 141 -2.09 8.14 -9.27
CA GLU A 141 -1.46 9.01 -10.28
C GLU A 141 -1.07 10.39 -9.73
N CYS A 142 -1.92 10.96 -8.88
CA CYS A 142 -1.65 12.21 -8.19
C CYS A 142 -0.37 12.11 -7.35
N GLY A 143 -0.26 11.07 -6.52
CA GLY A 143 0.92 10.83 -5.70
C GLY A 143 2.20 10.57 -6.50
N GLU A 144 2.11 9.85 -7.62
CA GLU A 144 3.25 9.69 -8.53
C GLU A 144 3.73 11.03 -9.12
N ARG A 145 2.81 11.93 -9.44
CA ARG A 145 3.16 13.27 -9.96
C ARG A 145 3.86 14.10 -8.90
N HIS A 146 3.41 14.03 -7.64
CA HIS A 146 4.07 14.71 -6.52
C HIS A 146 5.47 14.13 -6.27
N ARG A 147 5.61 12.80 -6.30
CA ARG A 147 6.90 12.11 -6.19
C ARG A 147 7.89 12.58 -7.26
N HIS A 148 7.48 12.57 -8.53
CA HIS A 148 8.31 13.05 -9.64
C HIS A 148 8.70 14.53 -9.53
N THR A 149 7.80 15.37 -9.03
CA THR A 149 8.10 16.78 -8.80
C THR A 149 9.13 16.95 -7.67
N GLY A 150 9.02 16.16 -6.61
CA GLY A 150 10.00 16.09 -5.52
C GLY A 150 11.39 15.67 -6.00
N GLU A 151 11.48 14.62 -6.83
CA GLU A 151 12.73 14.14 -7.43
C GLU A 151 13.44 15.20 -8.27
N THR A 152 12.66 16.01 -8.99
CA THR A 152 13.18 17.08 -9.86
C THR A 152 13.69 18.25 -9.03
N ARG A 153 13.05 18.56 -7.88
CA ARG A 153 13.45 19.63 -6.97
C ARG A 153 14.67 19.28 -6.09
N MET A 154 14.82 18.02 -5.68
CA MET A 154 15.82 17.59 -4.68
C MET A 154 17.00 16.76 -5.22
N ASN A 155 17.25 16.75 -6.54
CA ASN A 155 18.40 16.06 -7.16
C ASN A 155 18.32 14.51 -7.09
N LYS A 156 17.59 13.93 -8.07
CA LYS A 156 17.63 12.55 -8.61
C LYS A 156 17.93 11.38 -7.64
N SER A 157 16.88 10.62 -7.27
CA SER A 157 16.64 9.28 -7.86
C SER A 157 15.50 8.54 -7.12
N SER A 158 14.48 8.10 -7.86
CA SER A 158 13.46 7.12 -7.43
C SER A 158 14.02 5.83 -6.85
N SER A 159 15.31 5.54 -7.10
CA SER A 159 15.98 4.35 -6.56
C SER A 159 16.35 4.45 -5.09
N ARG A 160 16.34 5.65 -4.52
CA ARG A 160 16.75 5.94 -3.14
C ARG A 160 15.57 6.21 -2.21
N SER A 161 14.35 6.21 -2.74
CA SER A 161 13.13 6.27 -1.95
C SER A 161 12.31 5.00 -2.13
N HIS A 162 11.54 4.68 -1.09
CA HIS A 162 10.56 3.60 -1.11
C HIS A 162 9.16 4.21 -1.05
N THR A 163 8.23 3.66 -1.82
CA THR A 163 6.83 4.10 -1.76
C THR A 163 5.96 3.02 -1.13
N VAL A 164 4.99 3.45 -0.34
CA VAL A 164 4.02 2.57 0.33
C VAL A 164 2.62 3.09 0.04
N PHE A 165 1.92 2.37 -0.83
CA PHE A 165 0.50 2.57 -1.07
C PHE A 165 -0.29 1.63 -0.16
N ARG A 166 -1.19 2.18 0.65
CA ARG A 166 -1.98 1.42 1.62
C ARG A 166 -3.46 1.67 1.38
N MET A 167 -4.23 0.59 1.34
CA MET A 167 -5.69 0.60 1.34
C MET A 167 -6.18 -0.09 2.61
N VAL A 168 -7.11 0.55 3.31
CA VAL A 168 -7.80 0.04 4.49
C VAL A 168 -9.25 -0.23 4.10
N VAL A 169 -9.76 -1.41 4.46
CA VAL A 169 -11.13 -1.84 4.24
C VAL A 169 -11.74 -2.11 5.61
N GLU A 170 -12.81 -1.40 5.96
CA GLU A 170 -13.56 -1.52 7.22
C GLU A 170 -14.99 -1.98 6.99
#